data_AF-A0A9W9I6P0-F1
#
_entry.id   AF-A0A9W9I6P0-F1
#
_cell.length_a   1.000
_cell.length_b   1.000
_cell.length_c   1.000
_cell.angle_alpha   90.00
_cell.angle_beta   90.00
_cell.angle_gamma   90.00
#
_symmetry.space_group_name_H-M   'P 1'
#
loop_
_entity.id
_entity.type
_entity.pdbx_description
1 polymer ?
#
loop_
_entity_poly.entity_id
_entity_poly.type
_entity_poly.pdbx_seq_one_letter_code
_entity_poly.pdbx_strand_id
1 'polypeptide(L)'
;MVSRYPPRPRLTRLDTKAFSLSSISSASSTATSVVSISSPRILTDLVPKPSQLGSMGDEQQPPAARSQLPPGVEESLHLQDLELMMHWCTTTYRSMARDHAAEMLWQMAIPQLALRYPALRHGLLALSALQLAQNSPRPEHKWRYLSSARDHHRHALAGIHVDCGEDVPTAQCNALFALCCVLLAFSFAYGLMDEPDEEDQTEGSDVLEDFLEVFELTRWLVGVMMMTTDRVADGELYSLVRPEPTRPTMPDMSQLVILALRRQNAEEATRNPSHEKEVYEQALEHLRQALEHLMNGGEPKDFAFCWTFRIPARFQDLLRDREPFALVVLAHYAVILHHLRESWWMGHWGTRILKEIVDYLDPEWRELICWPIDATGCLLPEE
;
A
#
# COMPACT_ATOMS: atom_id res chain seq x y z
N MET A 1 -22.85 19.24 11.96
CA MET A 1 -21.52 18.70 12.25
C MET A 1 -20.85 18.44 10.91
N VAL A 2 -19.93 19.32 10.50
CA VAL A 2 -19.15 19.14 9.27
C VAL A 2 -18.21 17.97 9.51
N SER A 3 -18.22 16.97 8.63
CA SER A 3 -17.33 15.81 8.66
C SER A 3 -15.89 16.29 8.87
N ARG A 4 -15.27 15.94 10.00
CA ARG A 4 -13.83 16.17 10.28
C ARG A 4 -12.93 15.26 9.43
N TYR A 5 -13.52 14.47 8.54
CA TYR A 5 -12.86 13.36 7.86
C TYR A 5 -12.63 13.72 6.39
N PRO A 6 -11.43 13.49 5.85
CA PRO A 6 -11.22 13.60 4.42
C PRO A 6 -12.12 12.56 3.73
N PRO A 7 -12.98 12.96 2.78
CA PRO A 7 -13.78 12.02 2.03
C PRO A 7 -12.85 11.04 1.31
N ARG A 8 -13.23 9.75 1.26
CA ARG A 8 -12.51 8.76 0.45
C ARG A 8 -12.44 9.28 -1.01
N PRO A 9 -11.26 9.31 -1.65
CA PRO A 9 -11.16 9.72 -3.04
C PRO A 9 -11.93 8.73 -3.93
N ARG A 10 -12.53 9.24 -5.01
CA ARG A 10 -13.12 8.40 -6.06
C ARG A 10 -11.99 8.05 -7.02
N LEU A 11 -11.50 6.81 -6.96
CA LEU A 11 -10.33 6.41 -7.73
C LEU A 11 -10.82 5.82 -9.05
N THR A 12 -10.70 6.59 -10.13
CA THR A 12 -11.28 6.20 -11.42
C THR A 12 -10.72 4.88 -11.93
N ARG A 13 -9.44 4.53 -11.78
CA ARG A 13 -8.95 3.22 -12.25
C ARG A 13 -9.15 2.10 -11.23
N LEU A 14 -8.87 2.35 -9.96
CA LEU A 14 -9.02 1.37 -8.88
C LEU A 14 -10.50 1.03 -8.58
N ASP A 15 -11.43 1.96 -8.78
CA ASP A 15 -12.87 1.75 -8.57
C ASP A 15 -13.64 1.42 -9.87
N THR A 16 -13.26 1.92 -11.06
CA THR A 16 -14.12 1.83 -12.28
C THR A 16 -13.89 0.57 -13.15
N LYS A 17 -12.69 -0.04 -13.13
CA LYS A 17 -12.48 -1.42 -13.67
C LYS A 17 -13.28 -2.49 -12.90
N ALA A 18 -13.95 -2.13 -11.79
CA ALA A 18 -14.84 -3.02 -11.05
C ALA A 18 -16.18 -3.31 -11.77
N PHE A 19 -16.62 -2.46 -12.71
CA PHE A 19 -17.94 -2.57 -13.33
C PHE A 19 -17.94 -3.10 -14.77
N SER A 20 -16.84 -2.98 -15.52
CA SER A 20 -16.79 -3.42 -16.93
C SER A 20 -16.73 -4.94 -17.09
N LEU A 21 -16.28 -5.68 -16.07
CA LEU A 21 -15.99 -7.12 -16.18
C LEU A 21 -17.08 -8.05 -15.62
N SER A 22 -18.07 -7.53 -14.87
CA SER A 22 -19.24 -8.32 -14.46
C SER A 22 -20.10 -8.77 -15.66
N SER A 23 -19.94 -8.12 -16.81
CA SER A 23 -20.67 -8.40 -18.04
C SER A 23 -20.11 -9.58 -18.85
N ILE A 24 -18.89 -10.04 -18.55
CA ILE A 24 -18.22 -11.12 -19.30
C ILE A 24 -18.40 -12.49 -18.61
N SER A 25 -18.71 -12.50 -17.31
CA SER A 25 -18.88 -13.72 -16.50
C SER A 25 -20.22 -14.45 -16.73
N SER A 26 -21.17 -13.90 -17.48
CA SER A 26 -22.53 -14.48 -17.60
C SER A 26 -22.72 -15.44 -18.78
N ALA A 27 -21.67 -15.81 -19.51
CA ALA A 27 -21.80 -16.67 -20.69
C ALA A 27 -20.72 -17.76 -20.76
N SER A 28 -20.82 -18.78 -19.91
CA SER A 28 -20.50 -20.16 -20.30
C SER A 28 -20.95 -21.15 -19.23
N SER A 29 -22.11 -21.78 -19.44
CA SER A 29 -22.54 -22.96 -18.69
C SER A 29 -22.69 -24.12 -19.67
N THR A 30 -21.70 -25.01 -19.72
CA THR A 30 -21.87 -26.34 -20.29
C THR A 30 -21.07 -27.36 -19.48
N ALA A 31 -21.79 -28.43 -19.15
CA ALA A 31 -21.39 -29.50 -18.26
C ALA A 31 -20.27 -30.39 -18.83
N THR A 32 -19.40 -30.89 -17.96
CA THR A 32 -18.60 -32.08 -18.26
C THR A 32 -18.43 -32.97 -17.04
N SER A 33 -18.75 -34.24 -17.28
CA SER A 33 -18.71 -35.40 -16.40
C SER A 33 -17.32 -35.71 -15.83
N VAL A 34 -17.24 -36.01 -14.53
CA VAL A 34 -16.02 -36.46 -13.87
C VAL A 34 -15.93 -38.00 -13.89
N VAL A 35 -14.87 -38.50 -14.51
CA VAL A 35 -14.42 -39.90 -14.50
C VAL A 35 -13.60 -40.14 -13.24
N SER A 36 -13.95 -41.18 -12.49
CA SER A 36 -13.25 -41.63 -11.28
C SER A 36 -11.86 -42.19 -11.62
N ILE A 37 -10.81 -41.66 -11.00
CA ILE A 37 -9.48 -42.27 -10.98
C ILE A 37 -9.04 -42.45 -9.52
N SER A 38 -8.69 -43.69 -9.21
CA SER A 38 -8.30 -44.26 -7.92
C SER A 38 -6.95 -43.75 -7.40
N SER A 39 -6.90 -43.37 -6.12
CA SER A 39 -5.66 -43.06 -5.37
C SER A 39 -5.05 -44.32 -4.72
N PRO A 40 -3.72 -44.44 -4.63
CA PRO A 40 -3.07 -45.50 -3.86
C PRO A 40 -2.98 -45.16 -2.36
N ARG A 41 -3.15 -46.21 -1.54
CA ARG A 41 -3.03 -46.23 -0.09
C ARG A 41 -1.56 -46.07 0.34
N ILE A 42 -1.30 -45.43 1.48
CA ILE A 42 -0.60 -46.00 2.65
C ILE A 42 -0.46 -44.96 3.79
N LEU A 43 -0.49 -45.49 5.02
CA LEU A 43 -0.10 -44.92 6.32
C LEU A 43 -1.19 -44.21 7.15
N THR A 44 -2.15 -45.01 7.60
CA THR A 44 -2.89 -44.81 8.86
C THR A 44 -2.53 -45.98 9.78
N ASP A 45 -1.87 -45.70 10.90
CA ASP A 45 -1.92 -46.53 12.10
C ASP A 45 -1.32 -45.71 13.24
N LEU A 46 -2.16 -45.35 14.22
CA LEU A 46 -1.87 -45.16 15.66
C LEU A 46 -3.07 -44.49 16.35
N VAL A 47 -4.16 -45.24 16.55
CA VAL A 47 -5.13 -44.96 17.63
C VAL A 47 -5.55 -46.30 18.24
N PRO A 48 -5.41 -46.52 19.56
CA PRO A 48 -5.90 -47.73 20.20
C PRO A 48 -7.41 -47.63 20.46
N LYS A 49 -8.14 -48.72 20.16
CA LYS A 49 -9.57 -48.92 20.45
C LYS A 49 -9.83 -48.98 21.96
N PRO A 50 -10.94 -48.40 22.47
CA PRO A 50 -11.42 -48.68 23.81
C PRO A 50 -12.33 -49.92 23.82
N SER A 51 -12.09 -50.79 24.79
CA SER A 51 -12.83 -52.00 25.12
C SER A 51 -14.22 -51.68 25.68
N GLN A 52 -15.24 -52.41 25.24
CA GLN A 52 -16.58 -52.38 25.81
C GLN A 52 -16.63 -53.11 27.16
N LEU A 53 -17.20 -52.48 28.19
CA LEU A 53 -17.73 -53.18 29.36
C LEU A 53 -18.82 -52.35 30.06
N GLY A 54 -19.95 -52.99 30.35
CA GLY A 54 -20.77 -52.69 31.54
C GLY A 54 -21.94 -51.72 31.37
N SER A 55 -23.14 -52.23 31.67
CA SER A 55 -24.42 -51.52 31.73
C SER A 55 -24.76 -51.09 33.16
N MET A 56 -25.58 -50.04 33.26
CA MET A 56 -26.45 -49.58 34.36
C MET A 56 -25.89 -48.66 35.45
N GLY A 57 -26.57 -47.52 35.61
CA GLY A 57 -26.43 -46.58 36.72
C GLY A 57 -27.06 -45.23 36.38
N ASP A 58 -28.35 -45.09 36.69
CA ASP A 58 -29.16 -43.87 36.55
C ASP A 58 -28.71 -42.83 37.60
N GLU A 59 -28.13 -41.70 37.20
CA GLU A 59 -27.92 -40.54 38.07
C GLU A 59 -28.12 -39.24 37.28
N GLN A 60 -29.14 -38.50 37.69
CA GLN A 60 -29.59 -37.24 37.09
C GLN A 60 -28.57 -36.12 37.33
N GLN A 61 -28.05 -35.55 36.24
CA GLN A 61 -27.13 -34.42 36.24
C GLN A 61 -27.86 -33.16 35.72
N PRO A 62 -27.69 -31.97 36.33
CA PRO A 62 -28.47 -30.77 35.99
C PRO A 62 -28.09 -30.23 34.60
N PRO A 63 -28.97 -29.45 33.92
CA PRO A 63 -28.74 -29.08 32.53
C PRO A 63 -27.61 -28.04 32.47
N ALA A 64 -26.44 -28.48 32.02
CA ALA A 64 -25.41 -27.57 31.51
C ALA A 64 -26.02 -26.85 30.30
N ALA A 65 -26.22 -25.54 30.43
CA ALA A 65 -26.56 -24.66 29.33
C ALA A 65 -25.44 -24.75 28.28
N ARG A 66 -25.59 -25.66 27.32
CA ARG A 66 -24.84 -25.62 26.06
C ARG A 66 -25.30 -24.35 25.36
N SER A 67 -24.49 -23.29 25.46
CA SER A 67 -24.55 -22.18 24.53
C SER A 67 -24.24 -22.74 23.15
N GLN A 68 -25.27 -23.18 22.45
CA GLN A 68 -25.16 -23.62 21.07
C GLN A 68 -24.86 -22.37 20.24
N LEU A 69 -23.62 -22.25 19.77
CA LEU A 69 -23.28 -21.32 18.70
C LEU A 69 -24.21 -21.62 17.51
N PRO A 70 -24.78 -20.59 16.85
CA PRO A 70 -25.70 -20.80 15.75
C PRO A 70 -25.06 -21.65 14.64
N PRO A 71 -25.78 -22.63 14.07
CA PRO A 71 -25.27 -23.46 12.99
C PRO A 71 -25.28 -22.62 11.70
N GLY A 72 -24.12 -22.09 11.34
CA GLY A 72 -23.99 -21.26 10.13
C GLY A 72 -22.64 -20.59 9.90
N VAL A 73 -21.57 -21.02 10.57
CA VAL A 73 -20.19 -20.60 10.25
C VAL A 73 -19.36 -21.86 10.06
N GLU A 74 -19.63 -22.60 8.99
CA GLU A 74 -18.53 -23.35 8.39
C GLU A 74 -17.61 -22.27 7.81
N GLU A 75 -16.50 -21.99 8.49
CA GLU A 75 -15.36 -21.30 7.88
C GLU A 75 -14.95 -22.14 6.67
N SER A 76 -15.48 -21.81 5.49
CA SER A 76 -15.07 -22.44 4.25
C SER A 76 -13.60 -22.11 4.06
N LEU A 77 -12.74 -23.07 4.40
CA LEU A 77 -11.29 -22.98 4.23
C LEU A 77 -10.97 -22.88 2.74
N HIS A 78 -10.89 -21.65 2.26
CA HIS A 78 -10.49 -21.38 0.89
C HIS A 78 -8.97 -21.60 0.78
N LEU A 79 -8.55 -22.65 0.05
CA LEU A 79 -7.14 -23.04 -0.06
C LEU A 79 -6.26 -21.90 -0.58
N GLN A 80 -6.81 -21.03 -1.44
CA GLN A 80 -6.10 -19.85 -1.92
C GLN A 80 -5.78 -18.87 -0.78
N ASP A 81 -6.73 -18.58 0.11
CA ASP A 81 -6.52 -17.65 1.22
C ASP A 81 -5.45 -18.17 2.20
N LEU A 82 -5.38 -19.51 2.39
CA LEU A 82 -4.31 -20.16 3.15
C LEU A 82 -2.96 -20.02 2.46
N GLU A 83 -2.90 -20.25 1.14
CA GLU A 83 -1.68 -20.05 0.34
C GLU A 83 -1.18 -18.61 0.45
N LEU A 84 -2.08 -17.63 0.31
CA LEU A 84 -1.78 -16.21 0.43
C LEU A 84 -1.28 -15.84 1.83
N MET A 85 -1.94 -16.33 2.89
CA MET A 85 -1.49 -16.10 4.27
C MET A 85 -0.15 -16.78 4.55
N MET A 86 0.08 -17.98 4.02
CA MET A 86 1.38 -18.65 4.11
C MET A 86 2.46 -17.84 3.41
N HIS A 87 2.15 -17.28 2.23
CA HIS A 87 3.05 -16.39 1.51
C HIS A 87 3.36 -15.12 2.30
N TRP A 88 2.36 -14.54 2.98
CA TRP A 88 2.58 -13.42 3.90
C TRP A 88 3.62 -13.77 4.95
N CYS A 89 3.42 -14.84 5.71
CA CYS A 89 4.26 -15.23 6.86
C CYS A 89 5.68 -15.68 6.47
N THR A 90 5.90 -16.03 5.21
CA THR A 90 7.20 -16.55 4.72
C THR A 90 7.97 -15.52 3.89
N THR A 91 7.28 -14.65 3.16
CA THR A 91 7.90 -13.78 2.14
C THR A 91 7.45 -12.32 2.24
N THR A 92 6.16 -12.02 2.11
CA THR A 92 5.68 -10.64 1.91
C THR A 92 6.01 -9.70 3.07
N TYR A 93 5.93 -10.20 4.31
CA TYR A 93 6.17 -9.40 5.52
C TYR A 93 7.54 -8.69 5.52
N ARG A 94 8.57 -9.28 4.89
CA ARG A 94 9.94 -8.74 4.86
C ARG A 94 10.01 -7.39 4.16
N SER A 95 9.18 -7.20 3.13
CA SER A 95 9.15 -5.94 2.38
C SER A 95 8.53 -4.78 3.17
N MET A 96 7.76 -5.09 4.22
CA MET A 96 7.15 -4.12 5.12
C MET A 96 8.07 -3.75 6.29
N ALA A 97 9.00 -4.64 6.64
CA ALA A 97 9.96 -4.40 7.70
C ALA A 97 11.03 -3.38 7.30
N ARG A 98 11.51 -2.62 8.29
CA ARG A 98 12.66 -1.71 8.19
C ARG A 98 13.84 -2.16 9.06
N ASP A 99 13.52 -2.77 10.20
CA ASP A 99 14.45 -3.25 11.21
C ASP A 99 13.93 -4.58 11.78
N HIS A 100 14.72 -5.22 12.64
CA HIS A 100 14.38 -6.51 13.23
C HIS A 100 13.15 -6.44 14.16
N ALA A 101 12.92 -5.32 14.84
CA ALA A 101 11.77 -5.16 15.74
C ALA A 101 10.46 -5.08 14.93
N ALA A 102 10.44 -4.26 13.88
CA ALA A 102 9.36 -4.18 12.92
C ALA A 102 9.14 -5.52 12.20
N GLU A 103 10.21 -6.24 11.88
CA GLU A 103 10.15 -7.56 11.25
C GLU A 103 9.31 -8.55 12.07
N MET A 104 9.59 -8.66 13.38
CA MET A 104 8.83 -9.53 14.28
C MET A 104 7.34 -9.14 14.36
N LEU A 105 7.04 -7.85 14.33
CA LEU A 105 5.65 -7.36 14.34
C LEU A 105 4.91 -7.75 13.05
N TRP A 106 5.53 -7.51 11.89
CA TRP A 106 4.96 -7.84 10.58
C TRP A 106 4.82 -9.35 10.35
N GLN A 107 5.74 -10.16 10.89
CA GLN A 107 5.71 -11.61 10.75
C GLN A 107 4.72 -12.29 11.69
N MET A 108 4.61 -11.83 12.94
CA MET A 108 3.89 -12.56 13.99
C MET A 108 2.69 -11.79 14.55
N ALA A 109 2.89 -10.57 15.05
CA ALA A 109 1.85 -9.82 15.75
C ALA A 109 0.70 -9.39 14.82
N ILE A 110 1.03 -8.87 13.64
CA ILE A 110 0.06 -8.35 12.68
C ILE A 110 -0.79 -9.47 12.06
N PRO A 111 -0.26 -10.63 11.68
CA PRO A 111 -1.08 -11.77 11.26
C PRO A 111 -2.03 -12.27 12.36
N GLN A 112 -1.58 -12.32 13.62
CA GLN A 112 -2.47 -12.67 14.74
C GLN A 112 -3.58 -11.64 14.92
N LEU A 113 -3.27 -10.35 14.74
CA LEU A 113 -4.26 -9.28 14.76
C LEU A 113 -5.26 -9.43 13.59
N ALA A 114 -4.78 -9.80 12.40
CA ALA A 114 -5.61 -10.05 11.22
C ALA A 114 -6.61 -11.21 11.42
N LEU A 115 -6.36 -12.14 12.33
CA LEU A 115 -7.36 -13.17 12.69
C LEU A 115 -8.60 -12.54 13.34
N ARG A 116 -8.45 -11.40 14.03
CA ARG A 116 -9.56 -10.71 14.72
C ARG A 116 -10.19 -9.59 13.89
N TYR A 117 -9.42 -8.98 12.98
CA TYR A 117 -9.86 -7.82 12.19
C TYR A 117 -9.91 -8.17 10.69
N PRO A 118 -11.10 -8.43 10.12
CA PRO A 118 -11.24 -8.89 8.72
C PRO A 118 -10.64 -7.93 7.69
N ALA A 119 -10.79 -6.61 7.86
CA ALA A 119 -10.27 -5.63 6.92
C ALA A 119 -8.73 -5.74 6.78
N LEU A 120 -8.02 -5.86 7.91
CA LEU A 120 -6.58 -6.09 7.93
C LEU A 120 -6.22 -7.42 7.25
N ARG A 121 -6.97 -8.50 7.53
CA ARG A 121 -6.77 -9.80 6.86
C ARG A 121 -6.85 -9.69 5.35
N HIS A 122 -7.91 -9.06 4.85
CA HIS A 122 -8.05 -8.80 3.42
C HIS A 122 -6.88 -7.96 2.89
N GLY A 123 -6.38 -6.97 3.63
CA GLY A 123 -5.18 -6.23 3.27
C GLY A 123 -3.95 -7.13 3.10
N LEU A 124 -3.66 -7.99 4.07
CA LEU A 124 -2.51 -8.92 4.01
C LEU A 124 -2.62 -9.86 2.80
N LEU A 125 -3.79 -10.47 2.60
CA LEU A 125 -4.04 -11.38 1.50
C LEU A 125 -3.93 -10.66 0.14
N ALA A 126 -4.43 -9.43 0.04
CA ALA A 126 -4.34 -8.62 -1.17
C ALA A 126 -2.89 -8.37 -1.60
N LEU A 127 -2.04 -7.94 -0.65
CA LEU A 127 -0.64 -7.67 -0.96
C LEU A 127 0.14 -8.95 -1.28
N SER A 128 -0.13 -10.04 -0.57
CA SER A 128 0.49 -11.34 -0.87
C SER A 128 0.06 -11.90 -2.24
N ALA A 129 -1.21 -11.76 -2.61
CA ALA A 129 -1.68 -12.13 -3.94
C ALA A 129 -0.98 -11.28 -5.02
N LEU A 130 -0.83 -9.98 -4.80
CA LEU A 130 -0.16 -9.09 -5.73
C LEU A 130 1.33 -9.45 -5.92
N GLN A 131 2.03 -9.80 -4.85
CA GLN A 131 3.42 -10.26 -4.93
C GLN A 131 3.55 -11.60 -5.67
N LEU A 132 2.63 -12.54 -5.45
CA LEU A 132 2.58 -13.79 -6.21
C LEU A 132 2.26 -13.56 -7.69
N ALA A 133 1.41 -12.58 -8.01
CA ALA A 133 1.15 -12.19 -9.39
C ALA A 133 2.42 -11.66 -10.07
N GLN A 134 3.20 -10.82 -9.40
CA GLN A 134 4.48 -10.29 -9.91
C GLN A 134 5.49 -11.40 -10.19
N ASN A 135 5.56 -12.40 -9.31
CA ASN A 135 6.51 -13.51 -9.43
C ASN A 135 6.01 -14.65 -10.35
N SER A 136 4.81 -14.54 -10.91
CA SER A 136 4.22 -15.59 -11.75
C SER A 136 4.66 -15.45 -13.21
N PRO A 137 5.37 -16.44 -13.78
CA PRO A 137 5.81 -16.39 -15.17
C PRO A 137 4.67 -16.69 -16.16
N ARG A 138 3.56 -17.27 -15.70
CA ARG A 138 2.42 -17.65 -16.56
C ARG A 138 1.31 -16.59 -16.49
N PRO A 139 0.80 -16.09 -17.63
CA PRO A 139 -0.26 -15.08 -17.67
C PRO A 139 -1.53 -15.51 -16.93
N GLU A 140 -1.92 -16.78 -17.06
CA GLU A 140 -3.11 -17.36 -16.39
C GLU A 140 -3.03 -17.31 -14.86
N HIS A 141 -1.85 -17.59 -14.29
CA HIS A 141 -1.62 -17.52 -12.85
C HIS A 141 -1.53 -16.06 -12.38
N LYS A 142 -0.82 -15.21 -13.14
CA LYS A 142 -0.74 -13.77 -12.88
C LYS A 142 -2.14 -13.16 -12.80
N TRP A 143 -2.99 -13.42 -13.79
CA TRP A 143 -4.37 -12.92 -13.84
C TRP A 143 -5.21 -13.38 -12.64
N ARG A 144 -5.13 -14.68 -12.29
CA ARG A 144 -5.84 -15.24 -11.14
C ARG A 144 -5.46 -14.54 -9.83
N TYR A 145 -4.16 -14.32 -9.60
CA TYR A 145 -3.69 -13.62 -8.41
C TYR A 145 -4.03 -12.13 -8.44
N LEU A 146 -3.98 -11.46 -9.60
CA LEU A 146 -4.43 -10.06 -9.73
C LEU A 146 -5.92 -9.90 -9.40
N SER A 147 -6.78 -10.80 -9.88
CA SER A 147 -8.21 -10.77 -9.55
C SER A 147 -8.42 -10.93 -8.04
N SER A 148 -7.76 -11.93 -7.43
CA SER A 148 -7.82 -12.15 -5.98
C SER A 148 -7.29 -10.94 -5.19
N ALA A 149 -6.16 -10.37 -5.62
CA ALA A 149 -5.57 -9.19 -5.01
C ALA A 149 -6.55 -8.01 -5.01
N ARG A 150 -7.22 -7.75 -6.14
CA ARG A 150 -8.24 -6.70 -6.28
C ARG A 150 -9.46 -6.97 -5.40
N ASP A 151 -9.95 -8.21 -5.37
CA ASP A 151 -11.12 -8.57 -4.59
C ASP A 151 -10.86 -8.40 -3.09
N HIS A 152 -9.73 -8.88 -2.58
CA HIS A 152 -9.34 -8.66 -1.19
C HIS A 152 -9.09 -7.17 -0.91
N HIS A 153 -8.42 -6.43 -1.81
CA HIS A 153 -8.20 -4.99 -1.66
C HIS A 153 -9.52 -4.22 -1.51
N ARG A 154 -10.54 -4.56 -2.31
CA ARG A 154 -11.88 -3.94 -2.22
C ARG A 154 -12.53 -4.17 -0.85
N HIS A 155 -12.43 -5.39 -0.32
CA HIS A 155 -12.95 -5.72 1.02
C HIS A 155 -12.15 -5.00 2.12
N ALA A 156 -10.83 -4.91 1.98
CA ALA A 156 -9.96 -4.22 2.90
C ALA A 156 -10.30 -2.72 2.98
N LEU A 157 -10.45 -2.07 1.83
CA LEU A 157 -10.87 -0.66 1.73
C LEU A 157 -12.29 -0.42 2.27
N ALA A 158 -13.23 -1.33 2.00
CA ALA A 158 -14.60 -1.21 2.48
C ALA A 158 -14.69 -1.31 4.02
N GLY A 159 -13.74 -2.00 4.65
CA GLY A 159 -13.65 -2.14 6.11
C GLY A 159 -12.92 -1.01 6.83
N ILE A 160 -12.46 0.02 6.12
CA ILE A 160 -11.89 1.21 6.75
C ILE A 160 -13.02 2.06 7.32
N HIS A 161 -13.14 2.04 8.65
CA HIS A 161 -14.06 2.89 9.40
C HIS A 161 -13.25 3.84 10.28
N VAL A 162 -13.43 5.14 10.05
CA VAL A 162 -12.71 6.21 10.75
C VAL A 162 -13.48 6.63 12.00
N ASP A 163 -13.72 5.67 12.89
CA ASP A 163 -14.26 5.92 14.22
C ASP A 163 -13.10 5.80 15.20
N CYS A 164 -12.60 6.95 15.68
CA CYS A 164 -11.53 7.04 16.68
C CYS A 164 -12.02 7.86 17.88
N GLY A 165 -13.16 7.45 18.44
CA GLY A 165 -13.60 7.95 19.75
C GLY A 165 -12.72 7.38 20.88
N GLU A 166 -12.83 7.97 22.08
CA GLU A 166 -12.10 7.49 23.27
C GLU A 166 -12.40 6.01 23.60
N ASP A 167 -13.60 5.53 23.28
CA ASP A 167 -14.06 4.15 23.56
C ASP A 167 -13.50 3.08 22.61
N VAL A 168 -12.81 3.48 21.54
CA VAL A 168 -12.33 2.53 20.53
C VAL A 168 -11.18 1.70 21.12
N PRO A 169 -11.13 0.36 20.98
CA PRO A 169 -10.02 -0.44 21.49
C PRO A 169 -8.68 -0.13 20.80
N THR A 170 -7.56 -0.09 21.54
CA THR A 170 -6.22 0.15 20.95
C THR A 170 -5.86 -0.89 19.89
N ALA A 171 -6.29 -2.14 20.06
CA ALA A 171 -6.10 -3.19 19.06
C ALA A 171 -6.77 -2.87 17.71
N GLN A 172 -7.87 -2.12 17.70
CA GLN A 172 -8.53 -1.68 16.47
C GLN A 172 -7.72 -0.56 15.80
N CYS A 173 -7.19 0.39 16.57
CA CYS A 173 -6.27 1.42 16.05
C CYS A 173 -5.00 0.79 15.45
N ASN A 174 -4.42 -0.20 16.13
CA ASN A 174 -3.28 -0.97 15.65
C ASN A 174 -3.60 -1.69 14.32
N ALA A 175 -4.78 -2.31 14.23
CA ALA A 175 -5.20 -3.03 13.03
C ALA A 175 -5.43 -2.07 11.85
N LEU A 176 -6.04 -0.92 12.12
CA LEU A 176 -6.28 0.12 11.12
C LEU A 176 -4.96 0.73 10.62
N PHE A 177 -4.04 1.03 11.53
CA PHE A 177 -2.70 1.53 11.18
C PHE A 177 -1.94 0.55 10.29
N ALA A 178 -1.87 -0.72 10.71
CA ALA A 178 -1.21 -1.77 9.92
C ALA A 178 -1.87 -1.97 8.55
N LEU A 179 -3.20 -1.90 8.50
CA LEU A 179 -3.96 -1.98 7.24
C LEU A 179 -3.58 -0.83 6.30
N CYS A 180 -3.52 0.42 6.79
CA CYS A 180 -3.13 1.56 5.97
C CYS A 180 -1.71 1.41 5.40
N CYS A 181 -0.73 0.97 6.21
CA CYS A 181 0.62 0.65 5.72
C CYS A 181 0.60 -0.38 4.59
N VAL A 182 -0.17 -1.46 4.73
CA VAL A 182 -0.28 -2.52 3.73
C VAL A 182 -0.95 -2.01 2.45
N LEU A 183 -1.97 -1.17 2.58
CA LEU A 183 -2.67 -0.57 1.44
C LEU A 183 -1.81 0.46 0.70
N LEU A 184 -0.92 1.17 1.40
CA LEU A 184 0.10 2.02 0.77
C LEU A 184 1.02 1.18 -0.12
N ALA A 185 1.60 0.11 0.41
CA ALA A 185 2.43 -0.78 -0.41
C ALA A 185 1.64 -1.37 -1.59
N PHE A 186 0.38 -1.76 -1.36
CA PHE A 186 -0.50 -2.25 -2.42
C PHE A 186 -0.73 -1.23 -3.54
N SER A 187 -1.03 0.03 -3.21
CA SER A 187 -1.37 1.04 -4.22
C SER A 187 -0.21 1.32 -5.18
N PHE A 188 1.02 1.40 -4.66
CA PHE A 188 2.21 1.55 -5.50
C PHE A 188 2.50 0.29 -6.31
N ALA A 189 2.40 -0.90 -5.72
CA ALA A 189 2.64 -2.15 -6.44
C ALA A 189 1.64 -2.37 -7.56
N TYR A 190 0.36 -2.07 -7.32
CA TYR A 190 -0.70 -2.30 -8.28
C TYR A 190 -0.57 -1.37 -9.49
N GLY A 191 -0.22 -0.10 -9.28
CA GLY A 191 -0.01 0.84 -10.37
C GLY A 191 1.20 0.52 -11.27
N LEU A 192 2.17 -0.28 -10.81
CA LEU A 192 3.23 -0.81 -11.67
C LEU A 192 2.80 -2.04 -12.49
N MET A 193 1.77 -2.74 -12.04
CA MET A 193 1.35 -4.04 -12.60
C MET A 193 0.17 -3.92 -13.56
N ASP A 194 -0.64 -2.87 -13.43
CA ASP A 194 -1.76 -2.55 -14.32
C ASP A 194 -1.28 -1.85 -15.60
N GLU A 195 -0.25 -2.40 -16.26
CA GLU A 195 0.14 -1.92 -17.60
C GLU A 195 -0.91 -2.39 -18.63
N PRO A 196 -1.38 -1.50 -19.53
CA PRO A 196 -2.40 -1.85 -20.51
C PRO A 196 -1.88 -2.93 -21.48
N ASP A 197 -2.77 -3.83 -21.89
CA ASP A 197 -2.47 -4.84 -22.91
C ASP A 197 -1.99 -4.15 -24.20
N GLU A 198 -1.07 -4.80 -24.93
CA GLU A 198 -0.45 -4.25 -26.15
C GLU A 198 -1.45 -3.83 -27.24
N GLU A 199 -2.69 -4.32 -27.18
CA GLU A 199 -3.77 -4.00 -28.12
C GLU A 199 -4.51 -2.68 -27.81
N ASP A 200 -4.39 -2.13 -26.59
CA ASP A 200 -5.03 -0.88 -26.15
C ASP A 200 -4.10 0.35 -26.22
N GLN A 201 -2.92 0.23 -26.84
CA GLN A 201 -1.90 1.30 -26.99
C GLN A 201 -2.31 2.46 -27.92
N THR A 202 -3.59 2.81 -28.00
CA THR A 202 -4.06 3.88 -28.90
C THR A 202 -3.93 5.27 -28.28
N GLU A 203 -3.76 5.39 -26.96
CA GLU A 203 -3.43 6.65 -26.27
C GLU A 203 -2.47 6.31 -25.11
N GLY A 204 -1.28 6.92 -25.08
CA GLY A 204 -0.24 6.59 -24.10
C GLY A 204 -0.78 6.65 -22.67
N SER A 205 -0.52 5.60 -21.87
CA SER A 205 -0.86 5.65 -20.44
C SER A 205 -0.09 6.79 -19.80
N ASP A 206 -0.83 7.79 -19.34
CA ASP A 206 -0.31 8.95 -18.66
C ASP A 206 0.16 8.53 -17.25
N VAL A 207 1.47 8.30 -17.12
CA VAL A 207 2.08 7.78 -15.89
C VAL A 207 1.94 8.79 -14.74
N LEU A 208 1.90 10.09 -15.05
CA LEU A 208 1.68 11.15 -14.07
C LEU A 208 0.22 11.12 -13.58
N GLU A 209 -0.75 10.92 -14.45
CA GLU A 209 -2.15 10.76 -14.01
C GLU A 209 -2.32 9.51 -13.12
N ASP A 210 -1.72 8.38 -13.52
CA ASP A 210 -1.69 7.15 -12.71
C ASP A 210 -1.06 7.39 -11.34
N PHE A 211 0.06 8.14 -11.31
CA PHE A 211 0.72 8.52 -10.09
C PHE A 211 -0.15 9.42 -9.22
N LEU A 212 -0.85 10.41 -9.80
CA LEU A 212 -1.71 11.33 -9.06
C LEU A 212 -2.91 10.61 -8.42
N GLU A 213 -3.49 9.59 -9.07
CA GLU A 213 -4.50 8.73 -8.44
C GLU A 213 -3.93 8.00 -7.21
N VAL A 214 -2.75 7.39 -7.34
CA VAL A 214 -2.06 6.73 -6.21
C VAL A 214 -1.70 7.75 -5.12
N PHE A 215 -1.36 8.97 -5.51
CA PHE A 215 -1.01 10.08 -4.62
C PHE A 215 -2.19 10.51 -3.74
N GLU A 216 -3.38 10.63 -4.33
CA GLU A 216 -4.62 10.93 -3.60
C GLU A 216 -4.97 9.85 -2.58
N LEU A 217 -4.89 8.58 -2.99
CA LEU A 217 -5.11 7.46 -2.09
C LEU A 217 -4.08 7.45 -0.95
N THR A 218 -2.81 7.71 -1.28
CA THR A 218 -1.71 7.81 -0.30
C THR A 218 -2.02 8.88 0.74
N ARG A 219 -2.41 10.08 0.32
CA ARG A 219 -2.77 11.17 1.21
C ARG A 219 -3.93 10.81 2.14
N TRP A 220 -4.96 10.15 1.61
CA TRP A 220 -6.09 9.70 2.41
C TRP A 220 -5.69 8.65 3.44
N LEU A 221 -4.93 7.62 3.04
CA LEU A 221 -4.45 6.56 3.92
C LEU A 221 -3.53 7.11 5.03
N VAL A 222 -2.59 7.99 4.68
CA VAL A 222 -1.72 8.65 5.67
C VAL A 222 -2.55 9.51 6.62
N GLY A 223 -3.57 10.21 6.13
CA GLY A 223 -4.50 10.96 6.97
C GLY A 223 -5.19 10.07 8.01
N VAL A 224 -5.67 8.89 7.61
CA VAL A 224 -6.25 7.90 8.54
C VAL A 224 -5.21 7.38 9.53
N MET A 225 -3.98 7.11 9.09
CA MET A 225 -2.88 6.69 9.99
C MET A 225 -2.59 7.75 11.05
N MET A 226 -2.51 9.02 10.67
CA MET A 226 -2.23 10.11 11.61
C MET A 226 -3.25 10.23 12.74
N MET A 227 -4.48 9.73 12.53
CA MET A 227 -5.52 9.70 13.58
C MET A 227 -5.29 8.59 14.62
N THR A 228 -4.54 7.55 14.27
CA THR A 228 -4.24 6.42 15.16
C THR A 228 -2.83 6.46 15.74
N THR A 229 -1.93 7.25 15.13
CA THR A 229 -0.49 7.31 15.46
C THR A 229 -0.19 7.43 16.95
N ASP A 230 -0.82 8.37 17.66
CA ASP A 230 -0.54 8.58 19.09
C ASP A 230 -0.85 7.33 19.93
N ARG A 231 -1.99 6.69 19.66
CA ARG A 231 -2.41 5.48 20.36
C ARG A 231 -1.55 4.26 20.02
N VAL A 232 -1.12 4.17 18.77
CA VAL A 232 -0.22 3.11 18.28
C VAL A 232 1.17 3.29 18.89
N ALA A 233 1.63 4.53 19.03
CA ALA A 233 2.92 4.88 19.64
C ALA A 233 2.98 4.57 21.14
N ASP A 234 1.84 4.56 21.83
CA ASP A 234 1.74 4.17 23.24
C ASP A 234 1.54 2.66 23.44
N GLY A 235 1.38 1.91 22.35
CA GLY A 235 1.03 0.48 22.36
C GLY A 235 2.13 -0.46 21.88
N GLU A 236 1.74 -1.71 21.60
CA GLU A 236 2.63 -2.79 21.18
C GLU A 236 3.30 -2.56 19.81
N LEU A 237 2.72 -1.69 18.97
CA LEU A 237 3.23 -1.36 17.65
C LEU A 237 4.08 -0.08 17.63
N TYR A 238 4.52 0.42 18.80
CA TYR A 238 5.26 1.68 18.90
C TYR A 238 6.51 1.72 18.00
N SER A 239 7.18 0.58 17.83
CA SER A 239 8.38 0.45 17.00
C SER A 239 8.10 0.55 15.51
N LEU A 240 6.84 0.62 15.06
CA LEU A 240 6.48 0.98 13.69
C LEU A 240 6.32 2.50 13.52
N VAL A 241 6.01 3.21 14.59
CA VAL A 241 5.76 4.67 14.57
C VAL A 241 7.01 5.47 14.90
N ARG A 242 7.80 5.02 15.88
CA ARG A 242 9.00 5.72 16.36
C ARG A 242 10.25 4.98 15.88
N PRO A 243 10.83 5.38 14.73
CA PRO A 243 12.10 4.82 14.29
C PRO A 243 13.21 5.11 15.29
N GLU A 244 14.20 4.23 15.33
CA GLU A 244 15.44 4.53 16.03
C GLU A 244 16.13 5.73 15.35
N PRO A 245 16.68 6.68 16.13
CA PRO A 245 17.35 7.84 15.56
C PRO A 245 18.58 7.41 14.75
N THR A 246 18.61 7.76 13.47
CA THR A 246 19.74 7.49 12.59
C THR A 246 20.84 8.54 12.79
N ARG A 247 22.09 8.14 12.53
CA ARG A 247 23.24 9.05 12.54
C ARG A 247 23.38 9.68 11.16
N PRO A 248 23.69 10.98 11.07
CA PRO A 248 23.88 11.64 9.78
C PRO A 248 25.03 10.99 9.02
N THR A 249 24.75 10.54 7.80
CA THR A 249 25.70 9.78 6.97
C THR A 249 26.45 10.70 5.99
N MET A 250 25.89 11.86 5.64
CA MET A 250 26.40 12.75 4.60
C MET A 250 26.24 14.24 4.97
N PRO A 251 27.04 15.15 4.37
CA PRO A 251 26.79 16.59 4.43
C PRO A 251 25.44 16.93 3.78
N ASP A 252 24.67 17.79 4.44
CA ASP A 252 23.32 18.16 4.02
C ASP A 252 23.31 19.04 2.75
N MET A 253 23.23 18.39 1.58
CA MET A 253 23.04 19.07 0.30
C MET A 253 21.59 19.51 0.04
N SER A 254 20.63 19.08 0.88
CA SER A 254 19.21 19.42 0.71
C SER A 254 18.99 20.93 0.79
N GLN A 255 19.80 21.64 1.56
CA GLN A 255 19.73 23.09 1.70
C GLN A 255 20.03 23.81 0.39
N LEU A 256 21.06 23.39 -0.36
CA LEU A 256 21.43 24.04 -1.62
C LEU A 256 20.35 23.87 -2.69
N VAL A 257 19.81 22.65 -2.80
CA VAL A 257 18.71 22.31 -3.71
C VAL A 257 17.48 23.15 -3.37
N ILE A 258 17.06 23.18 -2.10
CA ILE A 258 15.90 23.93 -1.67
C ILE A 258 16.09 25.44 -1.81
N LEU A 259 17.29 25.97 -1.56
CA LEU A 259 17.60 27.38 -1.79
C LEU A 259 17.49 27.77 -3.27
N ALA A 260 17.96 26.91 -4.18
CA ALA A 260 17.82 27.14 -5.62
C ALA A 260 16.34 27.18 -6.04
N LEU A 261 15.53 26.23 -5.55
CA LEU A 261 14.08 26.20 -5.81
C LEU A 261 13.36 27.41 -5.22
N ARG A 262 13.70 27.83 -4.00
CA ARG A 262 13.13 29.03 -3.37
C ARG A 262 13.46 30.30 -4.14
N ARG A 263 14.68 30.40 -4.67
CA ARG A 263 15.08 31.52 -5.53
C ARG A 263 14.21 31.54 -6.80
N GLN A 264 14.07 30.40 -7.48
CA GLN A 264 13.19 30.30 -8.64
C GLN A 264 11.74 30.66 -8.31
N ASN A 265 11.21 30.15 -7.19
CA ASN A 265 9.85 30.46 -6.72
C ASN A 265 9.63 31.97 -6.56
N ALA A 266 10.64 32.69 -6.06
CA ALA A 266 10.60 34.14 -5.92
C ALA A 266 10.69 34.86 -7.28
N GLU A 267 11.52 34.39 -8.20
CA GLU A 267 11.64 34.95 -9.55
C GLU A 267 10.33 34.80 -10.33
N GLU A 268 9.72 33.62 -10.33
CA GLU A 268 8.45 33.37 -11.02
C GLU A 268 7.31 34.23 -10.47
N ALA A 269 7.28 34.45 -9.14
CA ALA A 269 6.33 35.37 -8.52
C ALA A 269 6.46 36.82 -9.00
N THR A 270 7.66 37.24 -9.43
CA THR A 270 7.87 38.58 -10.00
C THR A 270 7.49 38.65 -11.48
N ARG A 271 7.63 37.54 -12.22
CA ARG A 271 7.33 37.45 -13.66
C ARG A 271 5.85 37.30 -13.92
N ASN A 272 5.17 36.50 -13.10
CA ASN A 272 3.77 36.15 -13.27
C ASN A 272 2.98 36.43 -11.98
N PRO A 273 2.06 37.42 -11.97
CA PRO A 273 1.19 37.69 -10.82
C PRO A 273 0.25 36.54 -10.44
N SER A 274 -0.03 35.59 -11.34
CA SER A 274 -0.86 34.41 -11.02
C SER A 274 -0.06 33.29 -10.35
N HIS A 275 1.27 33.43 -10.24
CA HIS A 275 2.13 32.42 -9.61
C HIS A 275 1.87 32.34 -8.10
N GLU A 276 1.46 31.16 -7.63
CA GLU A 276 1.05 30.93 -6.25
C GLU A 276 2.24 30.68 -5.31
N LYS A 277 3.09 31.71 -5.15
CA LYS A 277 4.35 31.63 -4.39
C LYS A 277 4.22 30.97 -3.02
N GLU A 278 3.19 31.33 -2.25
CA GLU A 278 2.99 30.83 -0.88
C GLU A 278 2.65 29.34 -0.83
N VAL A 279 1.91 28.84 -1.83
CA VAL A 279 1.57 27.41 -1.96
C VAL A 279 2.83 26.61 -2.23
N TYR A 280 3.66 27.07 -3.17
CA TYR A 280 4.97 26.46 -3.45
C TYR A 280 5.91 26.51 -2.25
N GLU A 281 5.93 27.62 -1.51
CA GLU A 281 6.80 27.77 -0.34
C GLU A 281 6.50 26.73 0.75
N GLN A 282 5.21 26.44 0.98
CA GLN A 282 4.78 25.39 1.91
C GLN A 282 5.18 23.99 1.42
N ALA A 283 4.99 23.70 0.13
CA ALA A 283 5.40 22.42 -0.46
C ALA A 283 6.92 22.20 -0.38
N LEU A 284 7.70 23.25 -0.65
CA LEU A 284 9.16 23.25 -0.56
C LEU A 284 9.66 23.06 0.88
N GLU A 285 9.01 23.65 1.88
CA GLU A 285 9.40 23.44 3.29
C GLU A 285 9.19 21.99 3.74
N HIS A 286 8.09 21.35 3.34
CA HIS A 286 7.89 19.93 3.62
C HIS A 286 8.85 19.03 2.84
N LEU A 287 9.18 19.42 1.60
CA LEU A 287 10.18 18.69 0.80
C LEU A 287 11.57 18.78 1.43
N ARG A 288 11.95 19.97 1.92
CA ARG A 288 13.21 20.20 2.63
C ARG A 288 13.35 19.24 3.82
N GLN A 289 12.31 19.13 4.65
CA GLN A 289 12.32 18.22 5.81
C GLN A 289 12.49 16.76 5.39
N ALA A 290 11.78 16.33 4.34
CA ALA A 290 11.88 14.96 3.85
C ALA A 290 13.28 14.66 3.27
N LEU A 291 13.86 15.58 2.52
CA LEU A 291 15.23 15.45 2.00
C LEU A 291 16.27 15.48 3.13
N GLU A 292 16.09 16.31 4.16
CA GLU A 292 16.96 16.34 5.34
C GLU A 292 16.96 14.97 6.06
N HIS A 293 15.78 14.37 6.26
CA HIS A 293 15.69 13.02 6.81
C HIS A 293 16.41 11.97 5.94
N LEU A 294 16.25 12.06 4.62
CA LEU A 294 16.92 11.18 3.67
C LEU A 294 18.45 11.30 3.75
N MET A 295 18.98 12.52 3.72
CA MET A 295 20.42 12.81 3.78
C MET A 295 21.03 12.40 5.13
N ASN A 296 20.24 12.43 6.20
CA ASN A 296 20.61 11.93 7.52
C ASN A 296 20.50 10.39 7.66
N GLY A 297 20.30 9.68 6.56
CA GLY A 297 20.22 8.22 6.52
C GLY A 297 18.94 7.66 7.13
N GLY A 298 17.89 8.47 7.26
CA GLY A 298 16.59 8.01 7.73
C GLY A 298 15.96 6.99 6.78
N GLU A 299 15.20 6.05 7.34
CA GLU A 299 14.46 5.06 6.55
C GLU A 299 13.37 5.76 5.71
N PRO A 300 13.43 5.70 4.36
CA PRO A 300 12.51 6.45 3.50
C PRO A 300 11.02 6.12 3.72
N LYS A 301 10.69 4.89 4.14
CA LYS A 301 9.30 4.46 4.41
C LYS A 301 8.63 5.31 5.49
N ASP A 302 9.41 5.93 6.38
CA ASP A 302 8.90 6.68 7.52
C ASP A 302 8.43 8.09 7.16
N PHE A 303 9.01 8.69 6.11
CA PHE A 303 8.76 10.08 5.76
C PHE A 303 8.33 10.32 4.31
N ALA A 304 8.60 9.39 3.38
CA ALA A 304 8.25 9.56 1.97
C ALA A 304 6.77 9.92 1.81
N PHE A 305 5.87 9.14 2.41
CA PHE A 305 4.44 9.35 2.29
C PHE A 305 3.93 10.54 3.11
N CYS A 306 4.66 10.98 4.15
CA CYS A 306 4.26 12.14 4.95
C CYS A 306 4.24 13.44 4.13
N TRP A 307 5.14 13.58 3.14
CA TRP A 307 5.14 14.74 2.25
C TRP A 307 3.80 14.88 1.52
N THR A 308 3.28 13.77 0.95
CA THR A 308 2.00 13.75 0.22
C THR A 308 0.81 14.22 1.06
N PHE A 309 0.86 13.98 2.37
CA PHE A 309 -0.16 14.40 3.33
C PHE A 309 -0.01 15.86 3.76
N ARG A 310 1.21 16.38 3.86
CA ARG A 310 1.47 17.72 4.41
C ARG A 310 1.33 18.84 3.38
N ILE A 311 1.57 18.58 2.10
CA ILE A 311 1.46 19.63 1.08
C ILE A 311 0.04 20.22 1.00
N PRO A 312 -0.12 21.48 0.57
CA PRO A 312 -1.43 22.09 0.40
C PRO A 312 -2.27 21.36 -0.65
N ALA A 313 -3.59 21.29 -0.46
CA ALA A 313 -4.49 20.73 -1.49
C ALA A 313 -4.37 21.50 -2.81
N ARG A 314 -4.21 22.83 -2.73
CA ARG A 314 -4.00 23.68 -3.91
C ARG A 314 -2.76 23.31 -4.73
N PHE A 315 -1.70 22.81 -4.08
CA PHE A 315 -0.52 22.35 -4.82
C PHE A 315 -0.82 21.10 -5.66
N GLN A 316 -1.74 20.24 -5.22
CA GLN A 316 -2.16 19.09 -6.03
C GLN A 316 -2.95 19.52 -7.26
N ASP A 317 -3.78 20.56 -7.14
CA ASP A 317 -4.44 21.14 -8.31
C ASP A 317 -3.40 21.63 -9.32
N LEU A 318 -2.35 22.32 -8.86
CA LEU A 318 -1.24 22.76 -9.72
C LEU A 318 -0.48 21.59 -10.37
N LEU A 319 -0.34 20.46 -9.69
CA LEU A 319 0.23 19.24 -10.28
C LEU A 319 -0.68 18.64 -11.36
N ARG A 320 -2.00 18.60 -11.11
CA ARG A 320 -2.99 18.11 -12.08
C ARG A 320 -3.09 19.02 -13.30
N ASP A 321 -2.98 20.32 -13.08
CA ASP A 321 -2.90 21.35 -14.12
C ASP A 321 -1.54 21.33 -14.86
N ARG A 322 -0.60 20.46 -14.43
CA ARG A 322 0.77 20.29 -14.98
C ARG A 322 1.56 21.60 -15.02
N GLU A 323 1.38 22.44 -14.02
CA GLU A 323 2.14 23.69 -13.90
C GLU A 323 3.65 23.37 -13.82
N PRO A 324 4.49 23.97 -14.69
CA PRO A 324 5.89 23.57 -14.84
C PRO A 324 6.67 23.56 -13.53
N PHE A 325 6.48 24.58 -12.68
CA PHE A 325 7.16 24.66 -11.40
C PHE A 325 6.66 23.62 -10.39
N ALA A 326 5.38 23.23 -10.44
CA ALA A 326 4.86 22.14 -9.62
C ALA A 326 5.52 20.81 -9.99
N LEU A 327 5.69 20.55 -11.29
CA LEU A 327 6.40 19.36 -11.79
C LEU A 327 7.88 19.37 -11.40
N VAL A 328 8.55 20.53 -11.40
CA VAL A 328 9.92 20.65 -10.88
C VAL A 328 9.98 20.23 -9.41
N VAL A 329 9.05 20.69 -8.56
CA VAL A 329 9.00 20.28 -7.14
C VAL A 329 8.72 18.78 -7.02
N LEU A 330 7.82 18.22 -7.84
CA LEU A 330 7.53 16.79 -7.86
C LEU A 330 8.74 15.94 -8.29
N ALA A 331 9.53 16.40 -9.27
CA ALA A 331 10.76 15.73 -9.68
C ALA A 331 11.76 15.58 -8.52
N HIS A 332 11.84 16.57 -7.64
CA HIS A 332 12.69 16.47 -6.44
C HIS A 332 12.12 15.51 -5.40
N TYR A 333 10.79 15.43 -5.27
CA TYR A 333 10.15 14.41 -4.45
C TYR A 333 10.37 12.99 -5.00
N ALA A 334 10.43 12.83 -6.32
CA ALA A 334 10.70 11.53 -6.96
C ALA A 334 12.05 10.93 -6.55
N VAL A 335 13.03 11.75 -6.16
CA VAL A 335 14.30 11.28 -5.59
C VAL A 335 14.09 10.51 -4.28
N ILE A 336 13.16 10.96 -3.43
CA ILE A 336 12.82 10.26 -2.18
C ILE A 336 12.18 8.91 -2.50
N LEU A 337 11.26 8.87 -3.47
CA LEU A 337 10.65 7.62 -3.93
C LEU A 337 11.67 6.66 -4.55
N HIS A 338 12.67 7.18 -5.27
CA HIS A 338 13.74 6.37 -5.84
C HIS A 338 14.58 5.65 -4.76
N HIS A 339 14.69 6.20 -3.54
CA HIS A 339 15.36 5.51 -2.44
C HIS A 339 14.56 4.32 -1.88
N LEU A 340 13.28 4.18 -2.27
CA LEU A 340 12.45 3.02 -1.96
C LEU A 340 12.48 1.93 -3.04
N ARG A 341 13.20 2.13 -4.16
CA ARG A 341 13.15 1.26 -5.35
C ARG A 341 13.46 -0.22 -5.10
N GLU A 342 14.28 -0.52 -4.09
CA GLU A 342 14.63 -1.90 -3.71
C GLU A 342 13.42 -2.65 -3.10
N SER A 343 12.40 -1.92 -2.66
CA SER A 343 11.12 -2.50 -2.29
C SER A 343 10.38 -2.89 -3.56
N TRP A 344 10.08 -4.18 -3.72
CA TRP A 344 9.40 -4.73 -4.90
C TRP A 344 8.09 -4.02 -5.27
N TRP A 345 7.41 -3.44 -4.27
CA TRP A 345 6.16 -2.72 -4.41
C TRP A 345 6.34 -1.25 -4.86
N MET A 346 7.54 -0.68 -4.72
CA MET A 346 7.85 0.66 -5.22
C MET A 346 8.54 0.61 -6.59
N GLY A 347 9.47 -0.34 -6.79
CA GLY A 347 10.19 -0.53 -8.04
C GLY A 347 10.67 0.78 -8.67
N HIS A 348 10.30 0.99 -9.94
CA HIS A 348 10.80 2.09 -10.77
C HIS A 348 9.91 3.36 -10.72
N TRP A 349 9.00 3.52 -9.74
CA TRP A 349 8.11 4.69 -9.68
C TRP A 349 8.86 6.03 -9.77
N GLY A 350 9.92 6.19 -8.97
CA GLY A 350 10.69 7.44 -8.95
C GLY A 350 11.29 7.80 -10.32
N THR A 351 11.84 6.82 -11.05
CA THR A 351 12.43 7.07 -12.38
C THR A 351 11.37 7.21 -13.46
N ARG A 352 10.26 6.46 -13.39
CA ARG A 352 9.11 6.59 -14.31
C ARG A 352 8.52 8.00 -14.29
N ILE A 353 8.24 8.53 -13.10
CA ILE A 353 7.71 9.90 -12.93
C ILE A 353 8.71 10.93 -13.45
N LEU A 354 9.99 10.77 -13.10
CA LEU A 354 11.01 11.73 -13.48
C LEU A 354 11.21 11.77 -15.00
N LYS A 355 11.18 10.62 -15.70
CA LYS A 355 11.25 10.56 -17.17
C LYS A 355 10.10 11.33 -17.82
N GLU A 356 8.86 11.12 -17.36
CA GLU A 356 7.72 11.86 -17.90
C GLU A 356 7.83 13.37 -17.66
N ILE A 357 8.26 13.78 -16.46
CA ILE A 357 8.47 15.20 -16.16
C ILE A 357 9.55 15.80 -17.07
N VAL A 358 10.65 15.08 -17.33
CA VAL A 358 11.71 15.53 -18.26
C VAL A 358 11.16 15.71 -19.67
N ASP A 359 10.35 14.77 -20.14
CA ASP A 359 9.76 14.80 -21.49
C ASP A 359 8.74 15.95 -21.63
N TYR A 360 7.98 16.24 -20.57
CA TYR A 360 6.97 17.30 -20.55
C TYR A 360 7.56 18.71 -20.42
N LEU A 361 8.61 18.90 -19.60
CA LEU A 361 9.13 20.23 -19.29
C LEU A 361 9.93 20.85 -20.45
N ASP A 362 9.76 22.16 -20.65
CA ASP A 362 10.60 22.95 -21.53
C ASP A 362 12.05 23.04 -21.02
N PRO A 363 13.05 23.28 -21.91
CA PRO A 363 14.47 23.32 -21.55
C PRO A 363 14.82 24.24 -20.38
N GLU A 364 14.12 25.38 -20.24
CA GLU A 364 14.35 26.35 -19.16
C GLU A 364 14.10 25.75 -17.77
N TRP A 365 13.08 24.90 -17.64
CA TRP A 365 12.76 24.22 -16.37
C TRP A 365 13.65 22.99 -16.14
N ARG A 366 14.20 22.40 -17.21
CA ARG A 366 15.07 21.21 -17.10
C ARG A 366 16.35 21.49 -16.32
N GLU A 367 16.87 22.71 -16.38
CA GLU A 367 18.04 23.13 -15.59
C GLU A 367 17.81 22.96 -14.07
N LEU A 368 16.56 23.08 -13.61
CA LEU A 368 16.20 22.95 -12.20
C LEU A 368 16.11 21.49 -11.75
N ILE A 369 15.98 20.54 -12.68
CA ILE A 369 15.86 19.10 -12.38
C ILE A 369 17.12 18.29 -12.72
N CYS A 370 18.25 18.95 -13.00
CA CYS A 370 19.54 18.26 -13.17
C CYS A 370 19.91 17.41 -11.94
N TRP A 371 19.74 17.96 -10.73
CA TRP A 371 20.06 17.21 -9.50
C TRP A 371 19.21 15.94 -9.33
N PRO A 372 17.86 15.97 -9.48
CA PRO A 372 17.05 14.75 -9.49
C PRO A 372 17.47 13.72 -10.54
N ILE A 373 17.82 14.16 -11.75
CA ILE A 373 18.30 13.27 -12.82
C ILE A 373 19.59 12.57 -12.40
N ASP A 374 20.57 13.33 -11.91
CA ASP A 374 21.86 12.80 -11.45
C ASP A 374 21.70 11.88 -10.23
N ALA A 375 20.85 12.27 -9.28
CA ALA A 375 20.63 11.52 -8.03
C ALA A 375 19.92 10.18 -8.25
N THR A 376 19.13 10.05 -9.31
CA THR A 376 18.37 8.82 -9.62
C THR A 376 18.99 8.01 -10.76
N GLY A 377 19.93 8.60 -11.50
CA GLY A 377 20.49 8.00 -12.71
C GLY A 377 19.44 7.72 -13.79
N CYS A 378 18.29 8.42 -13.79
CA CYS A 378 17.12 8.01 -14.60
C CYS A 378 17.34 8.06 -16.12
N LEU A 379 18.36 8.78 -16.59
CA LEU A 379 18.75 8.86 -18.01
C LEU A 379 19.91 7.92 -18.39
N LEU A 380 20.42 7.13 -17.44
CA LEU A 380 21.41 6.09 -17.73
C LEU A 380 20.69 4.83 -18.24
N PRO A 381 21.26 4.09 -19.21
CA PRO A 381 20.74 2.78 -19.59
C PRO A 381 20.75 1.85 -18.36
N GLU A 382 19.68 1.09 -18.14
CA GLU A 382 19.69 0.02 -17.14
C GLU A 382 20.64 -1.09 -17.63
N GLU A 383 21.69 -1.39 -16.84
CA GLU A 383 22.72 -2.40 -17.16
C GLU A 383 22.25 -3.85 -16.97
#